data_AF-A0A9N8ZXR8-F1
#
_entry.id   AF-A0A9N8ZXR8-F1
#
_cell.length_a   1.000
_cell.length_b   1.000
_cell.length_c   1.000
_cell.angle_alpha   90.00
_cell.angle_beta   90.00
_cell.angle_gamma   90.00
#
_symmetry.space_group_name_H-M   'P 1'
#
loop_
_entity.id
_entity.type
_entity.pdbx_description
1 polymer ?
#
loop_
_entity_poly.entity_id
_entity_poly.type
_entity_poly.pdbx_seq_one_letter_code
_entity_poly.pdbx_strand_id
1 'polypeptide(L)'
;MNALVLLGYVYNFDWNRAPLAICYFQAFASQYTAFATGAWALVFTIQLYRLLVLCKQHEITDSRLYRHYYVFLTVYPIVGTILVSVIGTKERAVKARDFRCDIVNPIWVRLIGYNGPNLLLTVLGTYFCVHSTMVVIRQLYKGKSLFQQHSIPLENTEAAVRLSKSLSSSCIVKDNNIGVFELQNYTPTALSPTSANISNNSSDDNETVNNLQGISSSLTLNVGRETLDKTHNITRVAVIRMVVFTIVYLLMNISVSVETVLFAIVDKPLDPHLSGSDVVHSSLGIIFFLFFGTVSKRSGEKLKKITNFDEHV
;
A
#
# COMPACT_ATOMS: atom_id res chain seq x y z
N MET A 1 15.89 12.48 2.07
CA MET A 1 16.77 13.40 2.84
C MET A 1 17.87 12.72 3.64
N ASN A 2 17.63 11.56 4.26
CA ASN A 2 18.62 10.90 5.14
C ASN A 2 19.98 10.63 4.48
N ALA A 3 20.02 10.32 3.17
CA ALA A 3 21.28 10.08 2.46
C ALA A 3 22.21 11.30 2.42
N LEU A 4 21.69 12.52 2.25
CA LEU A 4 22.50 13.74 2.20
C LEU A 4 23.05 14.12 3.58
N VAL A 5 22.25 13.88 4.63
CA VAL A 5 22.68 14.08 6.03
C VAL A 5 23.76 13.05 6.41
N LEU A 6 23.58 11.79 6.01
CA LEU A 6 24.57 10.72 6.22
C LEU A 6 25.88 11.00 5.47
N LEU A 7 25.80 11.52 4.24
CA LEU A 7 26.97 12.00 3.50
C LEU A 7 27.69 13.12 4.27
N GLY A 8 26.96 14.12 4.78
CA GLY A 8 27.56 15.18 5.60
C GLY A 8 28.26 14.65 6.86
N TYR A 9 27.70 13.63 7.50
CA TYR A 9 28.27 13.00 8.69
C TYR A 9 29.58 12.26 8.39
N VAL A 10 29.62 11.47 7.31
CA VAL A 10 30.82 10.68 6.94
C VAL A 10 32.02 11.58 6.62
N TYR A 11 31.79 12.77 6.06
CA TYR A 11 32.85 13.68 5.62
C TYR A 11 33.21 14.79 6.61
N ASN A 12 32.63 14.82 7.82
CA ASN A 12 32.83 15.87 8.83
C ASN A 12 32.77 17.30 8.22
N PHE A 13 31.74 17.53 7.40
CA PHE A 13 31.64 18.74 6.60
C PHE A 13 31.17 19.94 7.45
N ASP A 14 31.98 20.99 7.56
CA ASP A 14 31.60 22.23 8.25
C ASP A 14 30.62 23.05 7.38
N TRP A 15 29.32 22.87 7.64
CA TRP A 15 28.25 23.54 6.89
C TRP A 15 28.31 25.07 6.97
N ASN A 16 28.96 25.63 7.99
CA ASN A 16 29.15 27.08 8.11
C ASN A 16 30.12 27.63 7.06
N ARG A 17 30.98 26.78 6.50
CA ARG A 17 31.94 27.12 5.43
C ARG A 17 31.48 26.65 4.05
N ALA A 18 30.31 26.02 3.96
CA ALA A 18 29.80 25.52 2.70
C ALA A 18 29.59 26.68 1.70
N PRO A 19 29.92 26.50 0.41
CA PRO A 19 29.60 27.51 -0.59
C PRO A 19 28.09 27.70 -0.65
N LEU A 20 27.67 28.96 -0.70
CA LEU A 20 26.27 29.38 -0.63
C LEU A 20 25.39 28.66 -1.67
N ALA A 21 25.92 28.40 -2.88
CA ALA A 21 25.22 27.67 -3.93
C ALA A 21 24.82 26.24 -3.53
N ILE A 22 25.71 25.49 -2.85
CA ILE A 22 25.42 24.14 -2.36
C ILE A 22 24.34 24.20 -1.28
N CYS A 23 24.39 25.22 -0.42
CA CYS A 23 23.43 25.43 0.64
C CYS A 23 22.01 25.67 0.09
N TYR A 24 21.88 26.54 -0.91
CA TYR A 24 20.60 26.76 -1.61
C TYR A 24 20.11 25.50 -2.34
N PHE A 25 21.00 24.79 -3.04
CA PHE A 25 20.64 23.55 -3.72
C PHE A 25 20.09 22.50 -2.74
N GLN A 26 20.77 22.28 -1.61
CA GLN A 26 20.32 21.33 -0.59
C GLN A 26 18.99 21.74 0.02
N ALA A 27 18.83 23.03 0.34
CA ALA A 27 17.58 23.55 0.90
C ALA A 27 16.41 23.34 -0.07
N PHE A 28 16.56 23.61 -1.36
CA PHE A 28 15.49 23.43 -2.34
C PHE A 28 15.26 21.97 -2.73
N ALA A 29 16.31 21.15 -2.80
CA ALA A 29 16.17 19.70 -2.98
C ALA A 29 15.38 19.08 -1.82
N SER A 30 15.62 19.53 -0.59
CA SER A 30 14.83 19.17 0.58
C SER A 30 13.34 19.50 0.39
N GLN A 31 13.02 20.74 0.00
CA GLN A 31 11.64 21.17 -0.27
C GLN A 31 10.96 20.29 -1.32
N TYR A 32 11.64 20.04 -2.45
CA TYR A 32 11.13 19.19 -3.52
C TYR A 32 10.78 17.79 -3.02
N THR A 33 11.70 17.17 -2.26
CA THR A 33 11.46 15.82 -1.73
C THR A 33 10.30 15.79 -0.75
N ALA A 34 10.10 16.84 0.04
CA ALA A 34 9.00 16.94 0.98
C ALA A 34 7.66 17.06 0.24
N PHE A 35 7.56 17.91 -0.80
CA PHE A 35 6.35 18.01 -1.62
C PHE A 35 6.05 16.71 -2.38
N ALA A 36 7.07 16.08 -2.96
CA ALA A 36 6.91 14.83 -3.70
C ALA A 36 6.43 13.70 -2.78
N THR A 37 6.98 13.60 -1.56
CA THR A 37 6.57 12.61 -0.57
C THR A 37 5.12 12.82 -0.13
N GLY A 38 4.71 14.08 0.12
CA GLY A 38 3.33 14.41 0.45
C GLY A 38 2.35 14.02 -0.67
N ALA A 39 2.70 14.31 -1.93
CA ALA A 39 1.90 13.96 -3.09
C ALA A 39 1.79 12.44 -3.29
N TRP A 40 2.90 11.70 -3.18
CA TRP A 40 2.90 10.23 -3.26
C TRP A 40 2.05 9.61 -2.18
N ALA A 41 2.16 10.09 -0.95
CA ALA A 41 1.37 9.56 0.16
C ALA A 41 -0.13 9.79 -0.04
N LEU A 42 -0.53 10.98 -0.49
CA LEU A 42 -1.94 11.24 -0.78
C LEU A 42 -2.47 10.32 -1.89
N VAL A 43 -1.74 10.20 -3.01
CA VAL A 43 -2.13 9.32 -4.12
C VAL A 43 -2.22 7.87 -3.66
N PHE A 44 -1.25 7.40 -2.88
CA PHE A 44 -1.26 6.06 -2.30
C PHE A 44 -2.51 5.82 -1.44
N THR A 45 -2.84 6.78 -0.57
CA THR A 45 -4.03 6.69 0.28
C THR A 45 -5.33 6.70 -0.51
N ILE A 46 -5.45 7.51 -1.56
CA ILE A 46 -6.63 7.53 -2.43
C ILE A 46 -6.77 6.19 -3.16
N GLN A 47 -5.67 5.63 -3.67
CA GLN A 47 -5.70 4.31 -4.32
C GLN A 47 -6.07 3.20 -3.34
N LEU A 48 -5.55 3.27 -2.12
CA LEU A 48 -5.89 2.36 -1.04
C LEU A 48 -7.39 2.44 -0.69
N TYR A 49 -7.94 3.64 -0.62
CA TYR A 49 -9.37 3.86 -0.41
C TYR A 49 -10.20 3.25 -1.55
N ARG A 50 -9.83 3.48 -2.81
CA ARG A 50 -10.55 2.92 -3.96
C ARG A 50 -10.52 1.38 -3.96
N LEU A 51 -9.37 0.79 -3.61
CA LEU A 51 -9.20 -0.65 -3.51
C LEU A 51 -10.07 -1.26 -2.41
N LEU A 52 -10.05 -0.69 -1.20
CA LEU A 52 -10.70 -1.27 -0.03
C LEU A 52 -12.19 -0.95 0.09
N VAL A 53 -12.60 0.27 -0.29
CA VAL A 53 -13.97 0.74 -0.06
C VAL A 53 -14.84 0.55 -1.30
N LEU A 54 -14.31 0.85 -2.49
CA LEU A 54 -15.08 0.76 -3.72
C LEU A 54 -14.96 -0.60 -4.41
N CYS A 55 -14.00 -1.45 -3.99
CA CYS A 55 -13.72 -2.75 -4.60
C CYS A 55 -13.53 -2.70 -6.13
N LYS A 56 -13.18 -1.53 -6.67
CA LYS A 56 -13.04 -1.30 -8.11
C LYS A 56 -11.65 -1.70 -8.60
N GLN A 57 -11.30 -2.98 -8.46
CA GLN A 57 -10.02 -3.52 -8.91
C GLN A 57 -9.80 -3.27 -10.41
N HIS A 58 -10.87 -3.38 -11.21
CA HIS A 58 -10.81 -3.30 -12.67
C HIS A 58 -10.70 -1.86 -13.21
N GLU A 59 -11.03 -0.86 -12.38
CA GLU A 59 -10.95 0.57 -12.72
C GLU A 59 -9.60 1.20 -12.31
N ILE A 60 -8.69 0.39 -11.73
CA ILE A 60 -7.29 0.78 -11.50
C ILE A 60 -6.56 0.94 -12.84
N THR A 61 -7.01 0.22 -13.87
CA THR A 61 -6.47 0.24 -15.24
C THR A 61 -7.02 1.38 -16.10
N ASP A 62 -7.91 2.24 -15.58
CA ASP A 62 -8.39 3.37 -16.35
C ASP A 62 -7.25 4.39 -16.61
N SER A 63 -6.80 4.41 -17.86
CA SER A 63 -5.70 5.23 -18.35
C SER A 63 -5.86 6.73 -18.06
N ARG A 64 -7.10 7.24 -18.01
CA ARG A 64 -7.35 8.68 -17.80
C ARG A 64 -7.01 9.09 -16.38
N LEU A 65 -7.49 8.37 -15.36
CA LEU A 65 -7.27 8.75 -13.97
C LEU A 65 -5.79 8.60 -13.59
N TYR A 66 -5.14 7.55 -14.09
CA TYR A 66 -3.71 7.35 -13.92
C TYR A 66 -2.90 8.54 -14.46
N ARG A 67 -3.23 9.04 -15.65
CA ARG A 67 -2.60 10.24 -16.23
C ARG A 67 -2.74 11.45 -15.30
N HIS A 68 -3.89 11.66 -14.66
CA HIS A 68 -4.07 12.77 -13.71
C HIS A 68 -3.19 12.61 -12.47
N TYR A 69 -3.05 11.40 -11.93
CA TYR A 69 -2.14 11.16 -10.81
C TYR A 69 -0.69 11.43 -11.20
N TYR A 70 -0.22 10.99 -12.36
CA TYR A 70 1.15 11.27 -12.81
C TYR A 70 1.39 12.78 -13.00
N VAL A 71 0.44 13.48 -13.63
CA VAL A 71 0.53 14.93 -13.78
C VAL A 71 0.58 15.60 -12.41
N PHE A 72 -0.28 15.21 -11.46
CA PHE A 72 -0.24 15.75 -10.10
C PHE A 72 1.10 15.48 -9.40
N LEU A 73 1.60 14.25 -9.46
CA LEU A 73 2.87 13.84 -8.83
C LEU A 73 4.08 14.58 -9.37
N THR A 74 4.07 14.97 -10.65
CA THR A 74 5.19 15.72 -11.25
C THR A 74 5.00 17.22 -11.10
N VAL A 75 3.82 17.76 -11.39
CA VAL A 75 3.59 19.21 -11.43
C VAL A 75 3.58 19.82 -10.03
N TYR A 76 2.93 19.16 -9.06
CA TYR A 76 2.81 19.69 -7.70
C TYR A 76 4.16 19.99 -7.03
N PRO A 77 5.14 19.05 -6.95
CA PRO A 77 6.42 19.34 -6.31
C PRO A 77 7.27 20.35 -7.08
N ILE A 78 7.18 20.39 -8.41
CA ILE A 78 7.89 21.37 -9.24
C ILE A 78 7.37 22.78 -8.95
N VAL A 79 6.05 22.99 -9.02
CA VAL A 79 5.44 24.31 -8.78
C VAL A 79 5.67 24.76 -7.35
N GLY A 80 5.48 23.88 -6.36
CA GLY A 80 5.73 24.19 -4.95
C GLY A 80 7.18 24.58 -4.69
N THR A 81 8.14 23.85 -5.28
CA THR A 81 9.56 24.17 -5.13
C THR A 81 9.92 25.51 -5.79
N ILE A 82 9.45 25.78 -7.01
CA ILE A 82 9.70 27.07 -7.69
C ILE A 82 9.17 28.24 -6.85
N LEU A 83 7.94 28.13 -6.32
CA LEU A 83 7.34 29.17 -5.48
C LEU A 83 8.21 29.46 -4.25
N VAL A 84 8.61 28.40 -3.53
CA VAL A 84 9.45 28.51 -2.34
C VAL A 84 10.85 29.01 -2.67
N SER A 85 11.42 28.61 -3.80
CA SER A 85 12.73 29.09 -4.25
C SER A 85 12.74 30.59 -4.54
N VAL A 86 11.70 31.09 -5.22
CA VAL A 86 11.56 32.53 -5.51
C VAL A 86 11.42 33.33 -4.22
N ILE A 87 10.54 32.90 -3.30
CA ILE A 87 10.34 33.60 -2.03
C ILE A 87 11.59 33.49 -1.15
N GLY A 88 12.17 32.30 -1.04
CA GLY A 88 13.30 32.02 -0.16
C GLY A 88 14.60 32.73 -0.57
N THR A 89 14.84 32.89 -1.88
CA THR A 89 15.98 33.68 -2.37
C THR A 89 15.81 35.17 -2.12
N LYS A 90 14.59 35.70 -2.32
CA LYS A 90 14.27 37.12 -2.07
C LYS A 90 14.47 37.51 -0.60
N GLU A 91 14.00 36.65 0.30
CA GLU A 91 14.07 36.89 1.76
C GLU A 91 15.41 36.47 2.39
N ARG A 92 16.36 35.94 1.59
CA ARG A 92 17.63 35.35 2.07
C ARG A 92 17.41 34.34 3.21
N ALA A 93 16.38 33.51 3.05
CA ALA A 93 15.85 32.71 4.14
C ALA A 93 16.64 31.42 4.43
N VAL A 94 17.57 31.06 3.53
CA VAL A 94 18.39 29.85 3.65
C VAL A 94 19.57 30.12 4.58
N LYS A 95 19.70 29.31 5.62
CA LYS A 95 20.83 29.34 6.56
C LYS A 95 21.38 27.92 6.78
N ALA A 96 22.67 27.86 7.10
CA ALA A 96 23.29 26.62 7.55
C ALA A 96 22.76 26.23 8.93
N ARG A 97 22.50 24.94 9.12
CA ARG A 97 22.17 24.28 10.39
C ARG A 97 23.17 23.13 10.58
N ASP A 98 23.33 22.63 11.80
CA ASP A 98 24.44 21.72 12.18
C ASP A 98 24.72 20.56 11.19
N PHE A 99 23.70 20.05 10.49
CA PHE A 99 23.85 18.95 9.52
C PHE A 99 23.26 19.19 8.13
N ARG A 100 22.64 20.36 7.89
CA ARG A 100 21.99 20.67 6.60
C ARG A 100 21.72 22.15 6.44
N CYS A 101 21.66 22.61 5.20
CA CYS A 101 21.04 23.88 4.89
C CYS A 101 19.52 23.76 4.80
N ASP A 102 18.80 24.67 5.45
CA ASP A 102 17.33 24.72 5.47
C ASP A 102 16.84 26.18 5.45
N ILE A 103 15.55 26.36 5.21
CA ILE A 103 14.87 27.66 5.25
C ILE A 103 14.47 27.92 6.71
N VAL A 104 15.15 28.88 7.36
CA VAL A 104 15.02 29.11 8.80
C VAL A 104 14.21 30.37 9.10
N ASN A 105 14.61 31.51 8.56
CA ASN A 105 14.00 32.81 8.86
C ASN A 105 13.66 33.57 7.58
N PRO A 106 12.46 34.14 7.42
CA PRO A 106 11.34 34.11 8.36
C PRO A 106 10.59 32.77 8.39
N ILE A 107 10.04 32.41 9.56
CA ILE A 107 9.36 31.13 9.80
C ILE A 107 8.16 30.91 8.86
N TRP A 108 7.51 31.99 8.43
CA TRP A 108 6.39 31.92 7.48
C TRP A 108 6.79 31.32 6.12
N VAL A 109 8.05 31.47 5.69
CA VAL A 109 8.49 30.94 4.38
C VAL A 109 8.52 29.42 4.44
N ARG A 110 8.88 28.90 5.62
CA ARG A 110 8.84 27.47 5.91
C ARG A 110 7.40 26.94 6.02
N LEU A 111 6.49 27.75 6.58
CA LEU A 111 5.06 27.41 6.66
C LEU A 111 4.41 27.37 5.27
N ILE A 112 4.67 28.37 4.42
CA ILE A 112 4.21 28.40 3.02
C ILE A 112 4.90 27.30 2.19
N GLY A 113 6.13 26.94 2.56
CA GLY A 113 6.92 25.93 1.89
C GLY A 113 6.44 24.51 2.16
N TYR A 114 7.32 23.58 2.52
CA TYR A 114 6.91 22.20 2.68
C TYR A 114 5.90 21.93 3.82
N ASN A 115 5.90 22.71 4.90
CA ASN A 115 5.15 22.32 6.11
C ASN A 115 3.63 22.54 5.98
N GLY A 116 3.17 23.68 5.49
CA GLY A 116 1.73 24.00 5.40
C GLY A 116 0.97 23.14 4.37
N PRO A 117 1.40 23.12 3.10
CA PRO A 117 0.83 22.24 2.07
C PRO A 117 0.90 20.76 2.44
N ASN A 118 1.99 20.27 3.05
CA ASN A 118 2.03 18.88 3.50
C ASN A 118 1.08 18.61 4.67
N LEU A 119 0.86 19.57 5.58
CA LEU A 119 -0.17 19.47 6.59
C LEU A 119 -1.57 19.34 5.96
N LEU A 120 -1.87 20.17 4.94
CA LEU A 120 -3.15 20.10 4.24
C LEU A 120 -3.34 18.75 3.53
N LEU A 121 -2.32 18.29 2.80
CA LEU A 121 -2.33 16.96 2.15
C LEU A 121 -2.46 15.84 3.17
N THR A 122 -1.84 15.97 4.34
CA THR A 122 -1.95 14.99 5.43
C THR A 122 -3.37 14.93 5.94
N VAL A 123 -4.03 16.06 6.20
CA VAL A 123 -5.44 16.06 6.67
C VAL A 123 -6.33 15.34 5.67
N LEU A 124 -6.17 15.62 4.37
CA LEU A 124 -6.91 14.94 3.30
C LEU A 124 -6.60 13.43 3.24
N GLY A 125 -5.33 13.05 3.30
CA GLY A 125 -4.92 11.64 3.35
C GLY A 125 -5.52 10.93 4.56
N THR A 126 -5.41 11.53 5.74
CA THR A 126 -5.94 11.00 7.00
C THR A 126 -7.42 10.68 6.90
N TYR A 127 -8.21 11.58 6.31
CA TYR A 127 -9.64 11.38 6.12
C TYR A 127 -9.94 10.08 5.35
N PHE A 128 -9.34 9.90 4.16
CA PHE A 128 -9.52 8.70 3.35
C PHE A 128 -9.00 7.44 4.04
N CYS A 129 -7.89 7.56 4.75
CA CYS A 129 -7.27 6.51 5.54
C CYS A 129 -8.16 6.01 6.69
N VAL A 130 -8.72 6.93 7.47
CA VAL A 130 -9.65 6.59 8.58
C VAL A 130 -10.92 5.96 8.03
N HIS A 131 -11.47 6.52 6.95
CA HIS A 131 -12.68 5.99 6.35
C HIS A 131 -12.49 4.57 5.82
N SER A 132 -11.40 4.31 5.08
CA SER A 132 -11.09 2.96 4.57
C SER A 132 -10.88 1.96 5.70
N THR A 133 -10.16 2.35 6.75
CA THR A 133 -9.97 1.51 7.95
C THR A 133 -11.29 1.19 8.63
N MET A 134 -12.17 2.17 8.80
CA MET A 134 -13.49 1.98 9.43
C MET A 134 -14.36 1.00 8.63
N VAL A 135 -14.35 1.08 7.29
CA VAL A 135 -15.08 0.15 6.43
C VAL A 135 -14.56 -1.28 6.59
N VAL A 136 -13.24 -1.46 6.59
CA VAL A 136 -12.64 -2.80 6.75
C VAL A 136 -12.91 -3.38 8.13
N ILE A 137 -12.79 -2.57 9.19
CA ILE A 137 -13.13 -2.99 10.55
C ILE A 137 -14.59 -3.46 10.63
N ARG A 138 -15.53 -2.71 10.04
CA ARG A 138 -16.95 -3.11 10.01
C ARG A 138 -17.15 -4.46 9.30
N GLN A 139 -16.44 -4.72 8.20
CA GLN A 139 -16.52 -6.01 7.51
C GLN A 139 -15.96 -7.16 8.37
N LEU A 140 -14.85 -6.94 9.06
CA LEU A 140 -14.27 -7.94 9.97
C LEU A 140 -15.20 -8.28 11.14
N TYR A 141 -15.87 -7.28 11.74
CA TYR A 141 -16.83 -7.51 12.80
C TYR A 141 -18.06 -8.30 12.34
N LYS A 142 -18.61 -7.97 11.15
CA LYS A 142 -19.74 -8.73 10.55
C LYS A 142 -19.36 -10.18 10.25
N GLY A 143 -18.14 -10.42 9.79
CA GLY A 143 -17.64 -11.78 9.55
C GLY A 143 -17.57 -12.60 10.84
N LYS A 144 -17.09 -12.01 11.94
CA LYS A 144 -16.95 -12.71 13.22
C LYS A 144 -18.29 -13.17 13.80
N SER A 145 -19.34 -12.36 13.69
CA SER A 145 -20.68 -12.74 14.17
C SER A 145 -21.28 -13.91 13.39
N LEU A 146 -21.01 -14.01 12.08
CA LEU A 146 -21.48 -15.12 11.26
C LEU A 146 -20.78 -16.44 11.61
N PHE A 147 -19.46 -16.40 11.82
CA PHE A 147 -18.71 -17.60 12.22
C PHE A 147 -19.11 -18.12 13.60
N GLN A 148 -19.40 -17.23 14.55
CA GLN A 148 -19.76 -17.62 15.91
C GLN A 148 -21.17 -18.24 16.00
N GLN A 149 -22.02 -18.01 15.00
CA GLN A 149 -23.36 -18.62 14.91
C GLN A 149 -23.35 -19.98 14.19
N HIS A 150 -22.26 -20.31 13.47
CA HIS A 150 -22.15 -21.52 12.64
C HIS A 150 -21.23 -22.61 13.21
N SER A 151 -20.81 -22.51 14.47
CA SER A 151 -20.18 -23.61 15.21
C SER A 151 -21.18 -24.66 15.71
N ILE A 152 -22.43 -24.59 15.26
CA ILE A 152 -23.42 -25.68 15.39
C ILE A 152 -23.08 -26.70 14.27
N PRO A 153 -22.93 -28.00 14.57
CA PRO A 153 -22.55 -29.01 13.59
C PRO A 153 -23.53 -28.99 12.41
N LEU A 154 -23.03 -28.61 11.23
CA LEU A 154 -23.84 -28.40 10.04
C LEU A 154 -23.90 -29.69 9.23
N GLU A 155 -25.01 -30.41 9.37
CA GLU A 155 -25.36 -31.58 8.56
C GLU A 155 -25.82 -31.19 7.14
N ASN A 156 -26.06 -29.90 6.87
CA ASN A 156 -26.63 -29.45 5.59
C ASN A 156 -25.70 -28.47 4.84
N THR A 157 -25.03 -29.00 3.82
CA THR A 157 -24.04 -28.37 2.92
C THR A 157 -24.57 -27.15 2.14
N GLU A 158 -25.87 -27.01 1.95
CA GLU A 158 -26.47 -25.92 1.14
C GLU A 158 -26.40 -24.54 1.80
N ALA A 159 -26.46 -24.45 3.14
CA ALA A 159 -26.45 -23.16 3.84
C ALA A 159 -25.07 -22.48 3.76
N ALA A 160 -23.98 -23.27 3.82
CA ALA A 160 -22.62 -22.77 3.71
C ALA A 160 -22.30 -22.22 2.31
N VAL A 161 -22.84 -22.85 1.26
CA VAL A 161 -22.69 -22.39 -0.14
C VAL A 161 -23.46 -21.08 -0.39
N ARG A 162 -24.64 -20.89 0.21
CA ARG A 162 -25.36 -19.62 0.14
C ARG A 162 -24.64 -18.49 0.90
N LEU A 163 -23.98 -18.82 2.02
CA LEU A 163 -23.21 -17.85 2.80
C LEU A 163 -21.91 -17.43 2.10
N SER A 164 -21.19 -18.36 1.46
CA SER A 164 -20.00 -18.04 0.67
C SER A 164 -20.33 -17.16 -0.55
N LYS A 165 -21.47 -17.42 -1.22
CA LYS A 165 -22.02 -16.53 -2.27
C LYS A 165 -22.34 -15.13 -1.75
N SER A 166 -22.85 -15.00 -0.52
CA SER A 166 -23.16 -13.70 0.11
C SER A 166 -21.92 -12.92 0.55
N LEU A 167 -20.85 -13.59 0.96
CA LEU A 167 -19.58 -12.95 1.33
C LEU A 167 -18.79 -12.54 0.08
N SER A 168 -18.84 -13.35 -0.98
CA SER A 168 -18.30 -13.00 -2.29
C SER A 168 -19.05 -11.80 -2.90
N SER A 169 -20.38 -11.71 -2.72
CA SER A 169 -21.19 -10.60 -3.24
C SER A 169 -20.98 -9.25 -2.53
N SER A 170 -20.29 -9.19 -1.38
CA SER A 170 -19.97 -7.90 -0.74
C SER A 170 -18.78 -7.18 -1.37
N CYS A 171 -17.97 -7.87 -2.18
CA CYS A 171 -16.93 -7.25 -3.01
C CYS A 171 -17.14 -7.47 -4.52
N ILE A 172 -18.01 -8.40 -4.93
CA ILE A 172 -18.45 -8.50 -6.32
C ILE A 172 -19.51 -7.42 -6.55
N VAL A 173 -19.03 -6.28 -7.04
CA VAL A 173 -19.57 -5.60 -8.22
C VAL A 173 -20.99 -6.05 -8.57
N LYS A 174 -21.99 -5.22 -8.23
CA LYS A 174 -23.33 -5.27 -8.85
C LYS A 174 -23.22 -4.86 -10.33
N ASP A 175 -22.48 -5.60 -11.14
CA ASP A 175 -22.65 -5.55 -12.58
C ASP A 175 -23.44 -6.80 -12.93
N ASN A 176 -24.75 -6.62 -13.10
CA ASN A 176 -25.68 -7.69 -13.47
C ASN A 176 -25.42 -8.25 -14.89
N ASN A 177 -24.27 -8.01 -15.51
CA ASN A 177 -23.99 -8.33 -16.91
C ASN A 177 -22.57 -8.88 -17.21
N ILE A 178 -21.81 -9.38 -16.22
CA ILE A 178 -20.50 -9.99 -16.48
C ILE A 178 -20.51 -11.46 -16.09
N GLY A 179 -20.29 -12.31 -17.10
CA GLY A 179 -20.24 -13.75 -17.01
C GLY A 179 -19.30 -14.23 -15.90
N VAL A 180 -19.71 -15.34 -15.32
CA VAL A 180 -18.93 -16.20 -14.44
C VAL A 180 -17.50 -16.32 -15.00
N PHE A 181 -16.52 -15.83 -14.24
CA PHE A 181 -15.11 -16.13 -14.48
C PHE A 181 -14.93 -17.62 -14.21
N GLU A 182 -15.11 -18.42 -15.25
CA GLU A 182 -14.66 -19.81 -15.29
C GLU A 182 -13.14 -19.77 -15.13
N LEU A 183 -12.61 -20.38 -14.06
CA LEU A 183 -11.21 -20.75 -14.03
C LEU A 183 -10.99 -21.69 -15.22
N GLN A 184 -10.49 -21.15 -16.33
CA GLN A 184 -9.96 -21.99 -17.40
C GLN A 184 -8.84 -22.83 -16.80
N ASN A 185 -9.10 -24.13 -16.71
CA ASN A 185 -8.11 -25.17 -16.50
C ASN A 185 -6.96 -24.92 -17.48
N TYR A 186 -5.81 -24.51 -16.95
CA TYR A 186 -4.56 -24.49 -17.69
C TYR A 186 -4.18 -25.96 -17.94
N THR A 187 -4.62 -26.50 -19.07
CA THR A 187 -4.16 -27.79 -19.60
C THR A 187 -2.82 -27.52 -20.27
N PRO A 188 -1.72 -28.16 -19.83
CA PRO A 188 -0.45 -28.01 -20.53
C PRO A 188 -0.58 -28.64 -21.92
N THR A 189 -0.38 -27.83 -22.94
CA THR A 189 -0.29 -28.23 -24.34
C THR A 189 0.84 -29.25 -24.50
N ALA A 190 0.50 -30.53 -24.51
CA ALA A 190 1.39 -31.58 -24.98
C ALA A 190 1.45 -31.53 -26.51
N LEU A 191 2.67 -31.65 -27.05
CA LEU A 191 2.96 -31.72 -28.48
C LEU A 191 2.18 -32.86 -29.16
N SER A 192 1.78 -32.61 -30.41
CA SER A 192 1.25 -33.59 -31.36
C SER A 192 2.12 -34.85 -31.47
N PRO A 193 1.50 -35.98 -31.81
CA PRO A 193 1.77 -36.49 -33.14
C PRO A 193 0.50 -36.85 -33.93
N THR A 194 0.56 -36.44 -35.19
CA THR A 194 0.09 -37.05 -36.43
C THR A 194 -0.94 -38.20 -36.35
N SER A 195 -2.08 -37.92 -36.98
CA SER A 195 -3.17 -38.80 -37.38
C SER A 195 -2.79 -40.00 -38.27
N ALA A 196 -3.47 -41.14 -38.08
CA ALA A 196 -4.03 -41.95 -39.17
C ALA A 196 -5.08 -42.98 -38.70
N ASN A 197 -6.21 -43.00 -39.43
CA ASN A 197 -7.12 -44.11 -39.78
C ASN A 197 -8.08 -44.77 -38.76
N ILE A 198 -9.37 -44.39 -38.93
CA ILE A 198 -10.54 -45.19 -39.35
C ILE A 198 -10.48 -46.72 -39.10
N SER A 199 -11.42 -47.24 -38.30
CA SER A 199 -12.29 -48.37 -38.68
C SER A 199 -13.54 -48.46 -37.79
N ASN A 200 -14.64 -48.86 -38.41
CA ASN A 200 -16.00 -48.96 -37.87
C ASN A 200 -16.25 -50.32 -37.17
N ASN A 201 -17.31 -50.33 -36.34
CA ASN A 201 -18.31 -51.39 -36.10
C ASN A 201 -18.44 -51.97 -34.68
N SER A 202 -19.70 -52.38 -34.45
CA SER A 202 -20.35 -53.19 -33.39
C SER A 202 -20.76 -52.44 -32.12
N SER A 203 -22.04 -52.16 -31.89
CA SER A 203 -23.13 -53.08 -31.47
C SER A 203 -22.87 -53.77 -30.13
N ASP A 204 -23.81 -53.50 -29.23
CA ASP A 204 -24.22 -54.23 -28.02
C ASP A 204 -23.17 -54.36 -26.90
N ASP A 205 -23.40 -53.65 -25.80
CA ASP A 205 -23.92 -54.30 -24.58
C ASP A 205 -24.32 -53.26 -23.50
N ASN A 206 -25.52 -53.49 -22.96
CA ASN A 206 -25.97 -52.94 -21.69
C ASN A 206 -25.08 -53.46 -20.56
N GLU A 207 -24.51 -52.58 -19.72
CA GLU A 207 -24.46 -52.82 -18.28
C GLU A 207 -23.99 -51.59 -17.47
N THR A 208 -24.89 -51.13 -16.61
CA THR A 208 -24.61 -50.59 -15.25
C THR A 208 -23.40 -49.68 -15.03
N VAL A 209 -23.58 -48.35 -15.17
CA VAL A 209 -22.73 -47.36 -14.45
C VAL A 209 -23.57 -46.18 -13.94
N ASN A 210 -24.51 -46.46 -13.04
CA ASN A 210 -25.18 -45.44 -12.23
C ASN A 210 -24.79 -45.66 -10.76
N ASN A 211 -23.54 -45.37 -10.36
CA ASN A 211 -23.18 -45.25 -8.94
C ASN A 211 -21.79 -44.65 -8.64
N LEU A 212 -21.17 -43.90 -9.57
CA LEU A 212 -19.87 -43.25 -9.32
C LEU A 212 -19.91 -41.72 -9.45
N GLN A 213 -21.06 -41.10 -9.17
CA GLN A 213 -21.24 -39.65 -9.27
C GLN A 213 -21.51 -38.97 -7.90
N GLY A 214 -21.38 -39.74 -6.80
CA GLY A 214 -21.61 -39.25 -5.44
C GLY A 214 -20.34 -38.95 -4.62
N ILE A 215 -19.16 -39.40 -5.04
CA ILE A 215 -17.92 -39.32 -4.23
C ILE A 215 -17.00 -38.19 -4.70
N SER A 216 -17.07 -37.78 -5.97
CA SER A 216 -16.23 -36.70 -6.52
C SER A 216 -16.60 -35.31 -5.98
N SER A 217 -17.84 -35.15 -5.48
CA SER A 217 -18.38 -33.87 -5.01
C SER A 217 -17.93 -33.49 -3.59
N SER A 218 -17.53 -34.46 -2.76
CA SER A 218 -17.08 -34.21 -1.38
C SER A 218 -15.59 -33.87 -1.29
N LEU A 219 -14.77 -34.44 -2.18
CA LEU A 219 -13.31 -34.20 -2.19
C LEU A 219 -12.95 -32.79 -2.70
N THR A 220 -13.72 -32.26 -3.67
CA THR A 220 -13.56 -30.87 -4.15
C THR A 220 -13.97 -29.82 -3.10
N LEU A 221 -14.78 -30.19 -2.11
CA LEU A 221 -15.31 -29.25 -1.10
C LEU A 221 -14.34 -29.02 0.06
N ASN A 222 -13.54 -30.04 0.43
CA ASN A 222 -12.51 -29.91 1.45
C ASN A 222 -11.28 -29.11 0.95
N VAL A 223 -10.90 -29.25 -0.32
CA VAL A 223 -9.79 -28.45 -0.92
C VAL A 223 -10.16 -26.95 -0.99
N GLY A 224 -11.44 -26.63 -1.18
CA GLY A 224 -11.94 -25.25 -1.15
C GLY A 224 -11.88 -24.58 0.22
N ARG A 225 -11.98 -25.36 1.31
CA ARG A 225 -12.03 -24.81 2.68
C ARG A 225 -10.65 -24.40 3.19
N GLU A 226 -9.62 -25.22 2.94
CA GLU A 226 -8.23 -24.87 3.31
C GLU A 226 -7.70 -23.68 2.50
N THR A 227 -8.06 -23.58 1.22
CA THR A 227 -7.66 -22.46 0.35
C THR A 227 -8.36 -21.14 0.75
N LEU A 228 -9.60 -21.20 1.22
CA LEU A 228 -10.35 -20.04 1.74
C LEU A 228 -9.72 -19.49 3.03
N ASP A 229 -9.40 -20.37 4.00
CA ASP A 229 -8.80 -19.98 5.28
C ASP A 229 -7.41 -19.36 5.08
N LYS A 230 -6.61 -19.91 4.15
CA LYS A 230 -5.29 -19.38 3.81
C LYS A 230 -5.38 -17.99 3.17
N THR A 231 -6.31 -17.79 2.24
CA THR A 231 -6.51 -16.50 1.55
C THR A 231 -7.03 -15.42 2.51
N HIS A 232 -7.91 -15.79 3.44
CA HIS A 232 -8.41 -14.90 4.48
C HIS A 232 -7.29 -14.41 5.40
N ASN A 233 -6.39 -15.32 5.82
CA ASN A 233 -5.28 -14.95 6.70
C ASN A 233 -4.27 -14.00 6.02
N ILE A 234 -3.98 -14.22 4.73
CA ILE A 234 -3.11 -13.33 3.94
C ILE A 234 -3.71 -11.93 3.83
N THR A 235 -5.00 -11.83 3.51
CA THR A 235 -5.70 -10.55 3.37
C THR A 235 -5.72 -9.78 4.69
N ARG A 236 -5.99 -10.46 5.80
CA ARG A 236 -5.99 -9.87 7.15
C ARG A 236 -4.62 -9.27 7.50
N VAL A 237 -3.54 -9.99 7.21
CA VAL A 237 -2.17 -9.50 7.46
C VAL A 237 -1.86 -8.27 6.60
N ALA A 238 -2.26 -8.26 5.33
CA ALA A 238 -2.08 -7.11 4.44
C ALA A 238 -2.84 -5.87 4.94
N VAL A 239 -4.10 -6.04 5.34
CA VAL A 239 -4.93 -4.98 5.92
C VAL A 239 -4.29 -4.41 7.19
N ILE A 240 -3.86 -5.27 8.12
CA ILE A 240 -3.22 -4.80 9.37
C ILE A 240 -1.99 -3.97 9.06
N ARG A 241 -1.17 -4.40 8.10
CA ARG A 241 0.02 -3.63 7.67
C ARG A 241 -0.36 -2.27 7.09
N MET A 242 -1.41 -2.20 6.27
CA MET A 242 -1.90 -0.93 5.70
C MET A 242 -2.46 0.02 6.76
N VAL A 243 -3.14 -0.50 7.79
CA VAL A 243 -3.65 0.31 8.91
C VAL A 243 -2.48 0.82 9.77
N VAL A 244 -1.51 -0.03 10.10
CA VAL A 244 -0.32 0.37 10.86
C VAL A 244 0.49 1.42 10.09
N PHE A 245 0.69 1.21 8.78
CA PHE A 245 1.32 2.20 7.88
C PHE A 245 0.66 3.57 8.03
N THR A 246 -0.66 3.57 7.92
CA THR A 246 -1.48 4.77 7.94
C THR A 246 -1.36 5.52 9.26
N ILE A 247 -1.46 4.81 10.39
CA ILE A 247 -1.35 5.40 11.73
C ILE A 247 0.04 5.99 11.93
N VAL A 248 1.10 5.27 11.55
CA VAL A 248 2.48 5.76 11.68
C VAL A 248 2.69 6.99 10.80
N TYR A 249 2.23 6.96 9.55
CA TYR A 249 2.30 8.11 8.64
C TYR A 249 1.56 9.32 9.21
N LEU A 250 0.37 9.12 9.78
CA LEU A 250 -0.40 10.17 10.45
C LEU A 250 0.39 10.80 11.60
N LEU A 251 0.92 9.97 12.50
CA LEU A 251 1.68 10.43 13.66
C LEU A 251 2.93 11.21 13.25
N MET A 252 3.63 10.77 12.20
CA MET A 252 4.79 11.47 11.64
C MET A 252 4.39 12.87 11.17
N ASN A 253 3.38 12.99 10.32
CA ASN A 253 3.00 14.29 9.78
C ASN A 253 2.42 15.24 10.84
N ILE A 254 1.64 14.73 11.80
CA ILE A 254 1.18 15.54 12.94
C ILE A 254 2.39 16.04 13.73
N SER A 255 3.38 15.19 14.01
CA SER A 255 4.57 15.57 14.78
C SER A 255 5.38 16.67 14.08
N VAL A 256 5.66 16.54 12.78
CA VAL A 256 6.35 17.60 11.99
C VAL A 256 5.55 18.91 12.00
N SER A 257 4.24 18.81 11.81
CA SER A 257 3.40 19.97 11.61
C SER A 257 3.18 20.74 12.90
N VAL A 258 2.93 20.04 14.02
CA VAL A 258 2.71 20.66 15.32
C VAL A 258 3.93 21.46 15.77
N GLU A 259 5.14 20.91 15.63
CA GLU A 259 6.37 21.63 15.99
C GLU A 259 6.53 22.90 15.16
N THR A 260 6.29 22.81 13.84
CA THR A 260 6.40 23.97 12.96
C THR A 260 5.36 25.04 13.27
N VAL A 261 4.10 24.64 13.48
CA VAL A 261 3.00 25.57 13.81
C VAL A 261 3.25 26.22 15.16
N LEU A 262 3.72 25.45 16.15
CA LEU A 262 4.04 25.98 17.47
C LEU A 262 5.17 27.02 17.38
N PHE A 263 6.23 26.76 16.61
CA PHE A 263 7.29 27.75 16.41
C PHE A 263 6.82 28.99 15.64
N ALA A 264 5.91 28.82 14.68
CA ALA A 264 5.32 29.95 13.95
C ALA A 264 4.46 30.84 14.86
N ILE A 265 3.71 30.25 15.82
CA ILE A 265 2.87 31.00 16.76
C ILE A 265 3.71 31.76 17.78
N VAL A 266 4.81 31.16 18.26
CA VAL A 266 5.64 31.74 19.32
C VAL A 266 6.69 32.72 18.76
N ASP A 267 6.78 32.87 17.43
CA ASP A 267 7.77 33.69 16.70
C ASP A 267 9.21 33.44 17.19
N LYS A 268 9.50 32.21 17.59
CA LYS A 268 10.84 31.81 18.02
C LYS A 268 11.66 31.41 16.80
N PRO A 269 12.88 31.96 16.65
CA PRO A 269 13.79 31.46 15.64
C PRO A 269 14.06 29.99 15.92
N LEU A 270 14.14 29.21 14.83
CA LEU A 270 14.44 27.78 14.94
C LEU A 270 15.84 27.59 15.53
N ASP A 271 15.96 26.79 16.59
CA ASP A 271 17.27 26.49 17.16
C ASP A 271 18.16 25.81 16.10
N PRO A 272 19.42 26.22 15.94
CA PRO A 272 20.31 25.62 14.94
C PRO A 272 20.70 24.17 15.31
N HIS A 273 20.50 23.78 16.56
CA HIS A 273 20.83 22.46 17.06
C HIS A 273 19.85 21.38 16.63
N LEU A 274 20.33 20.14 16.67
CA LEU A 274 19.55 18.95 16.36
C LEU A 274 18.32 18.87 17.28
N SER A 275 17.13 19.01 16.70
CA SER A 275 15.89 18.85 17.47
C SER A 275 15.67 17.37 17.77
N GLY A 276 15.08 17.07 18.93
CA GLY A 276 14.64 15.71 19.25
C GLY A 276 13.70 15.15 18.16
N SER A 277 12.97 16.02 17.46
CA SER A 277 12.11 15.62 16.34
C SER A 277 12.90 15.06 15.15
N ASP A 278 14.10 15.55 14.84
CA ASP A 278 14.93 15.00 13.76
C ASP A 278 15.35 13.55 14.07
N VAL A 279 15.66 13.25 15.33
CA VAL A 279 16.00 11.89 15.81
C VAL A 279 14.77 10.98 15.77
N VAL A 280 13.61 11.47 16.21
CA VAL A 280 12.34 10.74 16.18
C VAL A 280 11.97 10.39 14.73
N HIS A 281 12.07 11.33 13.80
CA HIS A 281 11.77 11.06 12.39
C HIS A 281 12.72 10.06 11.75
N SER A 282 14.02 10.17 12.04
CA SER A 282 15.00 9.21 11.53
C SER A 282 14.74 7.80 12.05
N SER A 283 14.49 7.66 13.36
CA SER A 283 14.20 6.38 14.00
C SER A 283 12.89 5.75 13.53
N LEU A 284 11.81 6.53 13.40
CA LEU A 284 10.56 6.05 12.82
C LEU A 284 10.72 5.61 11.36
N GLY A 285 11.56 6.29 10.57
CA GLY A 285 11.90 5.86 9.22
C GLY A 285 12.61 4.49 9.18
N ILE A 286 13.51 4.23 10.12
CA ILE A 286 14.19 2.93 10.27
C ILE A 286 13.19 1.85 10.71
N ILE A 287 12.37 2.13 11.71
CA ILE A 287 11.32 1.20 12.18
C ILE A 287 10.39 0.84 11.02
N PHE A 288 10.00 1.84 10.23
CA PHE A 288 9.17 1.67 9.07
C PHE A 288 9.85 0.76 8.02
N PHE A 289 11.11 1.05 7.69
CA PHE A 289 11.89 0.19 6.79
C PHE A 289 12.01 -1.25 7.30
N LEU A 290 12.20 -1.46 8.61
CA LEU A 290 12.27 -2.80 9.18
C LEU A 290 10.93 -3.53 9.11
N PHE A 291 9.83 -2.84 9.42
CA PHE A 291 8.50 -3.45 9.44
C PHE A 291 8.04 -3.90 8.05
N PHE A 292 8.33 -3.09 7.01
CA PHE A 292 7.92 -3.39 5.65
C PHE A 292 8.99 -4.15 4.84
N GLY A 293 10.28 -3.89 5.08
CA GLY A 293 11.39 -4.46 4.32
C GLY A 293 11.76 -5.89 4.72
N THR A 294 11.61 -6.28 6.00
CA THR A 294 12.02 -7.62 6.46
C THR A 294 11.05 -8.74 6.07
N VAL A 295 9.79 -8.39 5.78
CA VAL A 295 8.72 -9.34 5.51
C VAL A 295 8.94 -10.13 4.21
N SER A 296 9.60 -9.55 3.21
CA SER A 296 9.77 -10.20 1.90
C SER A 296 10.59 -11.49 1.97
N LYS A 297 11.52 -11.61 2.91
CA LYS A 297 12.41 -12.80 2.98
C LYS A 297 11.71 -14.04 3.54
N ARG A 298 10.83 -13.88 4.53
CA ARG A 298 10.20 -15.03 5.21
C ARG A 298 9.12 -15.74 4.38
N SER A 299 8.52 -15.05 3.41
CA SER A 299 7.54 -15.66 2.50
C SER A 299 8.22 -16.46 1.38
N GLY A 300 9.43 -16.06 0.94
CA GLY A 300 10.18 -16.76 -0.09
C GLY A 300 10.77 -18.10 0.37
N GLU A 301 11.26 -18.18 1.61
CA GLU A 301 11.82 -19.44 2.15
C GLU A 301 10.75 -20.52 2.36
N LYS A 302 9.52 -20.13 2.73
CA LYS A 302 8.40 -21.08 2.80
C LYS A 302 7.97 -21.59 1.43
N LEU A 303 8.09 -20.78 0.37
CA LEU A 303 7.77 -21.22 -0.99
C LEU A 303 8.82 -22.20 -1.53
N LYS A 304 10.12 -21.94 -1.30
CA LYS A 304 11.21 -22.86 -1.69
C LYS A 304 11.12 -24.24 -1.02
N LYS A 305 10.63 -24.30 0.22
CA LYS A 305 10.42 -25.57 0.93
C LYS A 305 9.29 -26.41 0.36
N ILE A 306 8.32 -25.78 -0.30
CA ILE A 306 7.19 -26.48 -0.93
C ILE A 306 7.60 -26.97 -2.32
N THR A 307 8.31 -26.17 -3.10
CA THR A 307 8.77 -26.57 -4.45
C THR A 307 9.82 -27.68 -4.43
N ASN A 308 10.67 -27.77 -3.40
CA ASN A 308 11.63 -28.86 -3.29
C ASN A 308 11.01 -30.20 -2.84
N PHE A 309 9.72 -30.22 -2.45
CA PHE A 309 9.06 -31.46 -2.04
C PHE A 309 8.45 -32.21 -3.24
N ASP A 310 8.24 -31.54 -4.37
CA ASP A 310 7.70 -32.15 -5.60
C ASP A 310 8.77 -32.76 -6.51
N GLU A 311 10.07 -32.56 -6.24
CA GLU A 311 11.16 -33.07 -7.08
C GLU A 311 11.70 -34.46 -6.64
N HIS A 312 11.12 -35.05 -5.59
CA HIS A 312 11.53 -36.33 -5.02
C HIS A 312 10.41 -37.38 -4.90
N VAL A 313 9.32 -37.23 -5.64
CA VAL A 313 8.27 -38.26 -5.78
C VAL A 313 8.17 -38.73 -7.22
#